data_AF-A0A7N0V3Q4-F1
#
_entry.id   AF-A0A7N0V3Q4-F1
#
_cell.length_a   1.000
_cell.length_b   1.000
_cell.length_c   1.000
_cell.angle_alpha   90.00
_cell.angle_beta   90.00
_cell.angle_gamma   90.00
#
_symmetry.space_group_name_H-M   'P 1'
#
loop_
_entity.id
_entity.type
_entity.pdbx_description
1 polymer ?
#
loop_
_entity_poly.entity_id
_entity_poly.type
_entity_poly.pdbx_seq_one_letter_code
_entity_poly.pdbx_strand_id
1 'polypeptide(L)'
;MEPEYNDFDAEADHFSGYIDSDFFEADAGPVDADNGAEEPDDSSFDYNPTLSKSVLWDQEAALLGFLFKNYERKVESISRQAELGSMLSAIAVEIMSFMSSDQERLSRVRDRLSILKELMLQVPQIMEGLNGAVDDFQSGLEHIKSGWATQRLDRSILTYLLRMRYMKTALVFAKRRHMMDLFPIEPFREERQIVEALRNKTLEPALKWCSINARGSWFHFNLECQKYIELVRHNADKTLVIKCAKKLAEEFWDSYEDDLLHILPALAFGCKTEVHRYKKLFDADRWDLLETLFKHKFNLTHKFTQISSSLWILMEAGMIALKVPYPYD
;
A
#
# COMPACT_ATOMS: atom_id res chain seq x y z
N MET A 1 -8.05 4.99 -44.95
CA MET A 1 -7.01 4.49 -44.04
C MET A 1 -6.46 5.70 -43.32
N GLU A 2 -6.99 5.95 -42.13
CA GLU A 2 -6.49 6.94 -41.17
C GLU A 2 -6.06 6.13 -39.94
N PRO A 3 -4.94 6.46 -39.27
CA PRO A 3 -4.52 5.75 -38.06
C PRO A 3 -5.01 6.45 -36.79
N GLU A 4 -5.69 5.69 -35.93
CA GLU A 4 -5.97 6.04 -34.53
C GLU A 4 -4.64 6.08 -33.74
N TYR A 5 -4.37 7.17 -33.00
CA TYR A 5 -4.61 7.35 -31.55
C TYR A 5 -3.80 6.45 -30.61
N ASN A 6 -3.30 7.05 -29.51
CA ASN A 6 -2.30 6.44 -28.61
C ASN A 6 -2.92 5.58 -27.50
N ASP A 7 -2.16 4.60 -27.03
CA ASP A 7 -2.26 4.07 -25.65
C ASP A 7 -2.03 5.19 -24.62
N PHE A 8 -2.84 5.22 -23.56
CA PHE A 8 -2.43 5.58 -22.20
C PHE A 8 -3.47 5.08 -21.17
N ASP A 9 -2.99 4.61 -20.01
CA ASP A 9 -3.69 4.41 -18.74
C ASP A 9 -4.94 3.49 -18.67
N ALA A 10 -4.74 2.17 -18.43
CA ALA A 10 -5.80 1.26 -17.94
C ALA A 10 -5.32 -0.03 -17.22
N GLU A 11 -4.23 -0.03 -16.42
CA GLU A 11 -3.94 -1.11 -15.46
C GLU A 11 -4.19 -0.64 -14.01
N ALA A 12 -5.35 -1.02 -13.44
CA ALA A 12 -5.72 -0.67 -12.07
C ALA A 12 -6.79 -1.61 -11.45
N ASP A 13 -6.59 -2.93 -11.49
CA ASP A 13 -7.27 -3.82 -10.54
C ASP A 13 -6.81 -3.51 -9.11
N HIS A 14 -7.73 -3.31 -8.15
CA HIS A 14 -8.04 -4.30 -7.09
C HIS A 14 -8.93 -3.75 -5.93
N PHE A 15 -9.66 -4.65 -5.26
CA PHE A 15 -10.49 -4.46 -4.04
C PHE A 15 -11.78 -3.60 -4.22
N SER A 16 -12.99 -4.14 -4.05
CA SER A 16 -13.65 -4.67 -2.83
C SER A 16 -14.12 -3.55 -1.87
N GLY A 17 -15.36 -3.54 -1.36
CA GLY A 17 -16.50 -4.47 -1.52
C GLY A 17 -17.45 -4.40 -0.30
N TYR A 18 -18.70 -4.87 -0.43
CA TYR A 18 -19.79 -4.78 0.58
C TYR A 18 -20.26 -3.33 0.89
N ILE A 19 -21.45 -3.04 1.45
CA ILE A 19 -22.43 -3.85 2.21
C ILE A 19 -23.89 -3.36 1.95
N ASP A 20 -24.88 -3.90 2.70
CA ASP A 20 -26.34 -3.56 2.74
C ASP A 20 -27.25 -4.04 1.59
N SER A 21 -28.54 -4.36 1.80
CA SER A 21 -29.28 -4.86 2.99
C SER A 21 -30.66 -5.41 2.51
N ASP A 22 -31.56 -5.79 3.44
CA ASP A 22 -33.02 -6.01 3.24
C ASP A 22 -33.44 -7.22 2.35
N PHE A 23 -34.60 -7.88 2.50
CA PHE A 23 -35.64 -7.98 3.55
C PHE A 23 -36.65 -9.10 3.14
N PHE A 24 -37.06 -10.03 4.01
CA PHE A 24 -38.34 -10.82 3.92
C PHE A 24 -38.57 -11.76 5.15
N GLU A 25 -39.83 -12.14 5.44
CA GLU A 25 -40.32 -12.90 6.64
C GLU A 25 -41.05 -14.24 6.29
N ALA A 26 -41.17 -15.22 7.24
CA ALA A 26 -42.31 -16.19 7.41
C ALA A 26 -42.20 -17.32 8.52
N ASP A 27 -42.90 -17.17 9.67
CA ASP A 27 -43.80 -18.05 10.53
C ASP A 27 -43.73 -19.62 10.80
N ALA A 28 -44.17 -20.14 12.01
CA ALA A 28 -44.78 -21.48 12.43
C ALA A 28 -44.64 -21.96 13.97
N GLY A 29 -45.45 -22.95 14.54
CA GLY A 29 -45.66 -23.24 16.05
C GLY A 29 -45.79 -24.71 16.75
N PRO A 30 -46.71 -25.04 17.76
CA PRO A 30 -46.50 -25.72 19.16
C PRO A 30 -47.50 -26.86 19.80
N VAL A 31 -47.52 -27.34 21.15
CA VAL A 31 -48.61 -28.05 22.07
C VAL A 31 -48.25 -28.94 23.41
N ASP A 32 -49.21 -29.38 24.36
CA ASP A 32 -49.19 -29.96 25.83
C ASP A 32 -50.04 -31.33 26.19
N ALA A 33 -50.47 -32.01 27.37
CA ALA A 33 -50.56 -32.13 28.94
C ALA A 33 -51.12 -33.59 29.47
N ASP A 34 -51.60 -34.19 30.66
CA ASP A 34 -51.86 -34.19 32.21
C ASP A 34 -52.32 -35.66 32.81
N ASN A 35 -52.83 -36.25 33.99
CA ASN A 35 -53.28 -36.17 35.50
C ASN A 35 -53.40 -37.66 36.23
N GLY A 36 -53.91 -38.25 37.41
CA GLY A 36 -54.64 -38.15 38.81
C GLY A 36 -55.07 -39.60 39.45
N ALA A 37 -55.71 -40.08 40.63
CA ALA A 37 -56.03 -39.82 42.13
C ALA A 37 -56.77 -41.02 43.02
N GLU A 38 -57.01 -40.95 44.41
CA GLU A 38 -58.07 -41.58 45.41
C GLU A 38 -57.94 -42.78 46.53
N GLU A 39 -59.00 -43.20 47.37
CA GLU A 39 -58.98 -43.43 48.94
C GLU A 39 -59.66 -44.68 49.86
N PRO A 40 -60.57 -44.69 50.96
CA PRO A 40 -60.56 -45.54 52.29
C PRO A 40 -61.83 -46.31 53.03
N ASP A 41 -61.85 -46.65 54.40
CA ASP A 41 -62.93 -47.08 55.50
C ASP A 41 -63.10 -48.59 56.15
N ASP A 42 -63.74 -49.12 57.31
CA ASP A 42 -64.50 -48.80 58.65
C ASP A 42 -64.52 -49.91 59.90
N SER A 43 -65.66 -50.33 60.63
CA SER A 43 -65.85 -50.80 62.11
C SER A 43 -66.79 -52.08 62.48
N SER A 44 -67.39 -52.59 63.65
CA SER A 44 -67.66 -52.45 65.19
C SER A 44 -68.20 -53.84 65.89
N PHE A 45 -68.85 -54.23 67.09
CA PHE A 45 -69.55 -53.82 68.42
C PHE A 45 -69.93 -55.04 69.47
N ASP A 46 -70.42 -54.95 70.78
CA ASP A 46 -70.76 -56.10 71.80
C ASP A 46 -71.65 -55.91 73.18
N TYR A 47 -71.96 -56.97 74.05
CA TYR A 47 -72.47 -57.19 75.53
C TYR A 47 -73.99 -57.37 76.03
N ASN A 48 -74.43 -57.88 77.25
CA ASN A 48 -74.27 -59.13 78.13
C ASN A 48 -75.13 -59.06 79.49
N PRO A 49 -75.49 -60.15 80.27
CA PRO A 49 -75.65 -60.02 81.77
C PRO A 49 -75.42 -61.24 82.74
N THR A 50 -75.13 -60.92 84.03
CA THR A 50 -75.37 -61.63 85.34
C THR A 50 -74.20 -62.22 86.19
N LEU A 51 -74.28 -61.90 87.49
CA LEU A 51 -73.57 -62.36 88.71
C LEU A 51 -72.03 -62.38 88.79
N SER A 52 -71.53 -61.72 89.85
CA SER A 52 -70.21 -61.86 90.52
C SER A 52 -68.92 -61.70 89.71
N LYS A 53 -68.98 -61.68 88.37
CA LYS A 53 -67.81 -61.42 87.51
C LYS A 53 -67.66 -59.95 87.16
N SER A 54 -68.73 -59.26 86.74
CA SER A 54 -68.68 -57.93 86.12
C SER A 54 -67.68 -56.97 86.78
N VAL A 55 -67.88 -56.63 88.06
CA VAL A 55 -67.07 -55.63 88.78
C VAL A 55 -65.55 -55.91 88.77
N LEU A 56 -65.12 -57.17 88.65
CA LEU A 56 -63.71 -57.54 88.51
C LEU A 56 -63.21 -57.39 87.07
N TRP A 57 -63.95 -57.91 86.08
CA TRP A 57 -63.58 -57.73 84.67
C TRP A 57 -63.69 -56.26 84.22
N ASP A 58 -64.60 -55.47 84.81
CA ASP A 58 -64.72 -54.04 84.57
C ASP A 58 -63.46 -53.29 85.05
N GLN A 59 -62.88 -53.69 86.19
CA GLN A 59 -61.64 -53.11 86.71
C GLN A 59 -60.39 -53.58 85.93
N GLU A 60 -60.32 -54.86 85.56
CA GLU A 60 -59.23 -55.39 84.72
C GLU A 60 -59.27 -54.83 83.30
N ALA A 61 -60.46 -54.68 82.70
CA ALA A 61 -60.65 -54.03 81.40
C ALA A 61 -60.35 -52.52 81.46
N ALA A 62 -60.69 -51.82 82.56
CA ALA A 62 -60.30 -50.43 82.75
C ALA A 62 -58.78 -50.26 82.87
N LEU A 63 -58.09 -51.17 83.59
CA LEU A 63 -56.63 -51.18 83.68
C LEU A 63 -55.97 -51.52 82.35
N LEU A 64 -56.43 -52.55 81.64
CA LEU A 64 -55.93 -52.92 80.32
C LEU A 64 -56.17 -51.82 79.30
N GLY A 65 -57.36 -51.22 79.27
CA GLY A 65 -57.68 -50.08 78.41
C GLY A 65 -56.84 -48.83 78.72
N PHE A 66 -56.58 -48.54 80.01
CA PHE A 66 -55.67 -47.47 80.41
C PHE A 66 -54.22 -47.75 79.97
N LEU A 67 -53.74 -48.98 80.13
CA LEU A 67 -52.40 -49.40 79.69
C LEU A 67 -52.27 -49.37 78.17
N PHE A 68 -53.26 -49.87 77.43
CA PHE A 68 -53.29 -49.85 75.96
C PHE A 68 -53.29 -48.40 75.46
N LYS A 69 -54.18 -47.55 75.99
CA LYS A 69 -54.25 -46.12 75.67
C LYS A 69 -53.02 -45.32 76.12
N ASN A 70 -52.18 -45.86 77.03
CA ASN A 70 -50.87 -45.29 77.35
C ASN A 70 -49.78 -45.78 76.37
N TYR A 71 -49.85 -47.05 75.94
CA TYR A 71 -48.97 -47.61 74.90
C TYR A 71 -49.21 -46.96 73.53
N GLU A 72 -50.45 -46.77 73.14
CA GLU A 72 -50.89 -46.10 71.91
C GLU A 72 -50.34 -44.66 71.84
N ARG A 73 -50.54 -43.87 72.90
CA ARG A 73 -49.91 -42.54 73.05
C ARG A 73 -48.38 -42.59 73.09
N LYS A 74 -47.76 -43.69 73.53
CA LYS A 74 -46.30 -43.89 73.46
C LYS A 74 -45.84 -44.14 72.02
N VAL A 75 -46.57 -44.96 71.27
CA VAL A 75 -46.30 -45.26 69.85
C VAL A 75 -46.50 -44.02 68.98
N GLU A 76 -47.60 -43.27 69.16
CA GLU A 76 -47.80 -41.97 68.50
C GLU A 76 -46.64 -41.00 68.79
N SER A 77 -46.20 -40.91 70.04
CA SER A 77 -45.08 -40.05 70.43
C SER A 77 -43.76 -40.45 69.75
N ILE A 78 -43.54 -41.75 69.54
CA ILE A 78 -42.36 -42.26 68.84
C ILE A 78 -42.46 -42.04 67.33
N SER A 79 -43.65 -42.21 66.74
CA SER A 79 -43.90 -41.90 65.32
C SER A 79 -43.62 -40.44 65.01
N ARG A 80 -44.22 -39.51 65.79
CA ARG A 80 -43.99 -38.06 65.65
C ARG A 80 -42.51 -37.68 65.83
N GLN A 81 -41.76 -38.38 66.69
CA GLN A 81 -40.30 -38.18 66.80
C GLN A 81 -39.53 -38.71 65.59
N ALA A 82 -39.94 -39.83 64.99
CA ALA A 82 -39.34 -40.36 63.77
C ALA A 82 -39.64 -39.49 62.55
N GLU A 83 -40.87 -38.98 62.43
CA GLU A 83 -41.31 -38.01 61.41
C GLU A 83 -40.48 -36.72 61.50
N LEU A 84 -40.35 -36.13 62.69
CA LEU A 84 -39.50 -34.95 62.91
C LEU A 84 -38.02 -35.23 62.59
N GLY A 85 -37.50 -36.41 62.94
CA GLY A 85 -36.15 -36.83 62.58
C GLY A 85 -35.94 -36.93 61.07
N SER A 86 -36.93 -37.46 60.34
CA SER A 86 -36.94 -37.53 58.87
C SER A 86 -36.93 -36.13 58.25
N MET A 87 -37.84 -35.24 58.68
CA MET A 87 -37.91 -33.86 58.18
C MET A 87 -36.62 -33.07 58.45
N LEU A 88 -36.03 -33.20 59.64
CA LEU A 88 -34.74 -32.58 59.95
C LEU A 88 -33.60 -33.12 59.08
N SER A 89 -33.62 -34.41 58.73
CA SER A 89 -32.63 -34.99 57.81
C SER A 89 -32.78 -34.47 56.38
N ALA A 90 -34.02 -34.30 55.89
CA ALA A 90 -34.29 -33.73 54.57
C ALA A 90 -33.81 -32.28 54.47
N ILE A 91 -34.15 -31.44 55.47
CA ILE A 91 -33.68 -30.05 55.56
C ILE A 91 -32.15 -29.99 55.65
N ALA A 92 -31.51 -30.89 56.38
CA ALA A 92 -30.05 -30.95 56.44
C ALA A 92 -29.41 -31.31 55.08
N VAL A 93 -29.99 -32.24 54.33
CA VAL A 93 -29.54 -32.61 52.97
C VAL A 93 -29.71 -31.44 52.00
N GLU A 94 -30.82 -30.71 52.07
CA GLU A 94 -31.11 -29.54 51.22
C GLU A 94 -30.18 -28.35 51.52
N ILE A 95 -29.89 -28.09 52.80
CA ILE A 95 -28.87 -27.10 53.20
C ILE A 95 -27.47 -27.52 52.73
N MET A 96 -27.13 -28.81 52.82
CA MET A 96 -25.82 -29.30 52.37
C MET A 96 -25.65 -29.24 50.84
N SER A 97 -26.70 -29.49 50.06
CA SER A 97 -26.64 -29.39 48.59
C SER A 97 -26.62 -27.93 48.10
N PHE A 98 -27.32 -27.03 48.80
CA PHE A 98 -27.22 -25.60 48.55
C PHE A 98 -25.79 -25.07 48.83
N MET A 99 -25.22 -25.43 49.98
CA MET A 99 -23.87 -25.02 50.38
C MET A 99 -22.77 -25.56 49.46
N SER A 100 -22.89 -26.81 48.96
CA SER A 100 -21.90 -27.37 48.04
C SER A 100 -21.93 -26.67 46.67
N SER A 101 -23.12 -26.37 46.14
CA SER A 101 -23.31 -25.63 44.89
C SER A 101 -22.63 -24.26 44.91
N ASP A 102 -22.85 -23.46 45.96
CA ASP A 102 -22.20 -22.15 46.08
C ASP A 102 -20.69 -22.25 46.32
N GLN A 103 -20.21 -23.29 47.02
CA GLN A 103 -18.77 -23.51 47.20
C GLN A 103 -18.06 -23.85 45.87
N GLU A 104 -18.69 -24.62 44.98
CA GLU A 104 -18.19 -24.82 43.61
C GLU A 104 -18.30 -23.56 42.72
N ARG A 105 -19.27 -22.68 42.96
CA ARG A 105 -19.37 -21.41 42.23
C ARG A 105 -18.23 -20.47 42.65
N LEU A 106 -17.90 -20.44 43.94
CA LEU A 106 -16.77 -19.69 44.49
C LEU A 106 -15.40 -20.19 44.03
N SER A 107 -15.18 -21.50 43.88
CA SER A 107 -13.94 -22.02 43.27
C SER A 107 -13.81 -21.59 41.82
N ARG A 108 -14.84 -21.83 40.99
CA ARG A 108 -14.86 -21.42 39.57
C ARG A 108 -14.60 -19.92 39.36
N VAL A 109 -15.08 -19.06 40.27
CA VAL A 109 -14.77 -17.61 40.24
C VAL A 109 -13.31 -17.32 40.63
N ARG A 110 -12.78 -17.99 41.67
CA ARG A 110 -11.37 -17.86 42.10
C ARG A 110 -10.40 -18.30 41.01
N ASP A 111 -10.68 -19.41 40.32
CA ASP A 111 -9.80 -19.96 39.29
C ASP A 111 -9.77 -19.04 38.06
N ARG A 112 -10.95 -18.52 37.64
CA ARG A 112 -11.04 -17.53 36.56
C ARG A 112 -10.37 -16.18 36.91
N LEU A 113 -10.45 -15.74 38.17
CA LEU A 113 -9.71 -14.57 38.65
C LEU A 113 -8.19 -14.79 38.66
N SER A 114 -7.74 -16.02 38.93
CA SER A 114 -6.32 -16.37 38.92
C SER A 114 -5.77 -16.32 37.49
N ILE A 115 -6.47 -16.91 36.52
CA ILE A 115 -6.12 -16.86 35.09
C ILE A 115 -6.14 -15.41 34.57
N LEU A 116 -7.16 -14.62 34.92
CA LEU A 116 -7.21 -13.19 34.56
C LEU A 116 -6.02 -12.41 35.11
N LYS A 117 -5.60 -12.68 36.35
CA LYS A 117 -4.44 -12.02 36.96
C LYS A 117 -3.12 -12.39 36.27
N GLU A 118 -2.96 -13.65 35.86
CA GLU A 118 -1.79 -14.11 35.12
C GLU A 118 -1.71 -13.48 33.72
N LEU A 119 -2.83 -13.43 32.99
CA LEU A 119 -2.92 -12.74 31.70
C LEU A 119 -2.63 -11.23 31.83
N MET A 120 -3.17 -10.55 32.85
CA MET A 120 -2.88 -9.13 33.12
C MET A 120 -1.41 -8.86 33.48
N LEU A 121 -0.66 -9.86 33.95
CA LEU A 121 0.79 -9.73 34.19
C LEU A 121 1.63 -9.88 32.92
N GLN A 122 1.12 -10.58 31.90
CA GLN A 122 1.81 -10.77 30.62
C GLN A 122 1.61 -9.60 29.66
N VAL A 123 0.44 -8.94 29.69
CA VAL A 123 0.12 -7.81 28.80
C VAL A 123 1.18 -6.68 28.82
N PRO A 124 1.70 -6.20 29.96
CA PRO A 124 2.74 -5.18 29.99
C PRO A 124 4.04 -5.61 29.29
N GLN A 125 4.48 -6.85 29.50
CA GLN A 125 5.71 -7.39 28.90
C GLN A 125 5.59 -7.52 27.37
N ILE A 126 4.41 -7.91 26.89
CA ILE A 126 4.10 -7.98 25.46
C ILE A 126 4.06 -6.57 24.86
N MET A 127 3.46 -5.59 25.57
CA MET A 127 3.41 -4.20 25.15
C MET A 127 4.80 -3.54 25.09
N GLU A 128 5.66 -3.76 26.09
CA GLU A 128 7.05 -3.29 26.10
C GLU A 128 7.86 -3.88 24.95
N GLY A 129 7.74 -5.20 24.70
CA GLY A 129 8.41 -5.86 23.58
C GLY A 129 7.94 -5.39 22.20
N LEU A 130 6.64 -5.11 22.05
CA LEU A 130 6.08 -4.55 20.82
C LEU A 130 6.51 -3.08 20.60
N ASN A 131 6.51 -2.26 21.66
CA ASN A 131 6.94 -0.86 21.57
C ASN A 131 8.43 -0.77 21.21
N GLY A 132 9.30 -1.57 21.82
CA GLY A 132 10.72 -1.62 21.47
C GLY A 132 10.95 -2.01 20.00
N ALA A 133 10.19 -2.98 19.48
CA ALA A 133 10.25 -3.35 18.06
C ALA A 133 9.75 -2.25 17.12
N VAL A 134 8.79 -1.42 17.56
CA VAL A 134 8.32 -0.23 16.83
C VAL A 134 9.38 0.88 16.85
N ASP A 135 10.00 1.16 18.00
CA ASP A 135 11.07 2.16 18.13
C ASP A 135 12.31 1.80 17.31
N ASP A 136 12.72 0.52 17.31
CA ASP A 136 13.81 0.00 16.46
C ASP A 136 13.47 0.15 14.96
N PHE A 137 12.22 -0.16 14.58
CA PHE A 137 11.76 -0.04 13.19
C PHE A 137 11.65 1.43 12.74
N GLN A 138 11.18 2.33 13.62
CA GLN A 138 11.18 3.77 13.37
C GLN A 138 12.59 4.33 13.27
N SER A 139 13.52 3.89 14.13
CA SER A 139 14.94 4.28 14.09
C SER A 139 15.62 3.81 12.79
N GLY A 140 15.32 2.58 12.36
CA GLY A 140 15.75 2.07 11.05
C GLY A 140 15.18 2.90 9.89
N LEU A 141 13.90 3.26 9.95
CA LEU A 141 13.25 4.14 8.97
C LEU A 141 13.86 5.54 8.95
N GLU A 142 14.18 6.15 10.09
CA GLU A 142 14.84 7.47 10.17
C GLU A 142 16.23 7.45 9.52
N HIS A 143 17.03 6.41 9.79
CA HIS A 143 18.35 6.24 9.19
C HIS A 143 18.26 5.99 7.66
N ILE A 144 17.30 5.16 7.22
CA ILE A 144 17.07 4.90 5.79
C ILE A 144 16.57 6.17 5.07
N LYS A 145 15.60 6.89 5.64
CA LYS A 145 15.08 8.15 5.10
C LYS A 145 16.21 9.17 4.93
N SER A 146 16.96 9.45 5.99
CA SER A 146 17.99 10.51 5.99
C SER A 146 19.12 10.22 5.00
N GLY A 147 19.66 9.00 4.98
CA GLY A 147 20.69 8.60 4.02
C GLY A 147 20.19 8.57 2.56
N TRP A 148 19.06 7.90 2.31
CA TRP A 148 18.55 7.67 0.95
C TRP A 148 17.93 8.91 0.32
N ALA A 149 17.22 9.75 1.09
CA ALA A 149 16.71 11.03 0.59
C ALA A 149 17.86 11.97 0.21
N THR A 150 18.93 12.02 1.01
CA THR A 150 20.14 12.80 0.69
C THR A 150 20.76 12.32 -0.62
N GLN A 151 20.94 11.01 -0.81
CA GLN A 151 21.48 10.44 -2.06
C GLN A 151 20.57 10.72 -3.28
N ARG A 152 19.24 10.63 -3.14
CA ARG A 152 18.28 10.96 -4.21
C ARG A 152 18.29 12.44 -4.58
N LEU A 153 18.40 13.32 -3.59
CA LEU A 153 18.52 14.76 -3.76
C LEU A 153 19.86 15.12 -4.43
N ASP A 154 20.97 14.58 -3.95
CA ASP A 154 22.29 14.76 -4.57
C ASP A 154 22.30 14.26 -6.03
N ARG A 155 21.77 13.07 -6.32
CA ARG A 155 21.64 12.55 -7.69
C ARG A 155 20.76 13.46 -8.57
N SER A 156 19.70 14.06 -8.02
CA SER A 156 18.83 15.01 -8.72
C SER A 156 19.54 16.34 -9.00
N ILE A 157 20.33 16.86 -8.05
CA ILE A 157 21.18 18.04 -8.24
C ILE A 157 22.23 17.78 -9.32
N LEU A 158 22.94 16.65 -9.27
CA LEU A 158 23.91 16.29 -10.29
C LEU A 158 23.25 16.21 -11.68
N THR A 159 22.09 15.55 -11.78
CA THR A 159 21.34 15.44 -13.04
C THR A 159 20.89 16.81 -13.56
N TYR A 160 20.44 17.71 -12.69
CA TYR A 160 20.08 19.08 -13.04
C TYR A 160 21.29 19.88 -13.54
N LEU A 161 22.41 19.87 -12.82
CA LEU A 161 23.64 20.58 -13.21
C LEU A 161 24.18 20.10 -14.57
N LEU A 162 24.08 18.80 -14.86
CA LEU A 162 24.45 18.22 -16.15
C LEU A 162 23.49 18.64 -17.27
N ARG A 163 22.16 18.57 -17.06
CA ARG A 163 21.14 19.06 -18.02
C ARG A 163 21.34 20.55 -18.35
N MET A 164 21.69 21.36 -17.35
CA MET A 164 21.98 22.81 -17.49
C MET A 164 23.40 23.13 -18.00
N ARG A 165 24.18 22.13 -18.43
CA ARG A 165 25.57 22.25 -18.92
C ARG A 165 26.58 22.84 -17.92
N TYR A 166 26.28 22.88 -16.61
CA TYR A 166 27.17 23.40 -15.56
C TYR A 166 28.30 22.42 -15.19
N MET A 167 29.05 21.95 -16.20
CA MET A 167 30.02 20.85 -16.09
C MET A 167 31.09 21.06 -15.01
N LYS A 168 31.61 22.28 -14.84
CA LYS A 168 32.59 22.60 -13.78
C LYS A 168 32.00 22.37 -12.39
N THR A 169 30.78 22.86 -12.16
CA THR A 169 30.04 22.74 -10.90
C THR A 169 29.66 21.29 -10.63
N ALA A 170 29.10 20.61 -11.64
CA ALA A 170 28.73 19.19 -11.57
C ALA A 170 29.93 18.30 -11.22
N LEU A 171 31.12 18.57 -11.78
CA LEU A 171 32.33 17.78 -11.53
C LEU A 171 32.87 18.00 -10.11
N VAL A 172 32.88 19.25 -9.62
CA VAL A 172 33.26 19.53 -8.22
C VAL A 172 32.26 18.91 -7.24
N PHE A 173 30.97 18.95 -7.57
CA PHE A 173 29.89 18.36 -6.77
C PHE A 173 30.00 16.82 -6.72
N ALA A 174 30.14 16.15 -7.87
CA ALA A 174 30.32 14.71 -7.95
C ALA A 174 31.57 14.23 -7.18
N LYS A 175 32.68 14.97 -7.24
CA LYS A 175 33.87 14.68 -6.43
C LYS A 175 33.61 14.81 -4.93
N ARG A 176 32.92 15.87 -4.48
CA ARG A 176 32.60 16.11 -3.06
C ARG A 176 31.56 15.15 -2.47
N ARG A 177 30.72 14.55 -3.32
CA ARG A 177 29.68 13.57 -2.94
C ARG A 177 30.06 12.11 -3.27
N HIS A 178 31.29 11.87 -3.73
CA HIS A 178 31.76 10.55 -4.18
C HIS A 178 30.88 9.89 -5.27
N MET A 179 30.19 10.70 -6.10
CA MET A 179 29.31 10.26 -7.18
C MET A 179 29.98 10.34 -8.58
N MET A 180 31.29 10.14 -8.66
CA MET A 180 32.02 10.24 -9.93
C MET A 180 31.56 9.19 -10.95
N ASP A 181 31.15 8.00 -10.49
CA ASP A 181 30.70 6.89 -11.33
C ASP A 181 29.34 7.18 -11.99
N LEU A 182 28.57 8.13 -11.44
CA LEU A 182 27.32 8.64 -12.01
C LEU A 182 27.52 9.83 -12.96
N PHE A 183 28.77 10.28 -13.18
CA PHE A 183 29.09 11.39 -14.07
C PHE A 183 29.46 10.86 -15.46
N PRO A 184 28.64 11.04 -16.51
CA PRO A 184 28.98 10.61 -17.86
C PRO A 184 29.96 11.60 -18.51
N ILE A 185 31.26 11.46 -18.17
CA ILE A 185 32.32 12.38 -18.61
C ILE A 185 32.38 12.45 -20.14
N GLU A 186 32.35 11.31 -20.80
CA GLU A 186 32.73 11.21 -22.22
C GLU A 186 31.66 11.74 -23.20
N PRO A 187 30.35 11.47 -23.04
CA PRO A 187 29.33 12.11 -23.87
C PRO A 187 29.36 13.64 -23.82
N PHE A 188 29.60 14.23 -22.63
CA PHE A 188 29.70 15.69 -22.50
C PHE A 188 31.05 16.27 -22.96
N ARG A 189 32.12 15.46 -22.98
CA ARG A 189 33.36 15.82 -23.68
C ARG A 189 33.13 15.88 -25.18
N GLU A 190 32.51 14.84 -25.74
CA GLU A 190 32.19 14.72 -27.17
C GLU A 190 31.25 15.85 -27.62
N GLU A 191 30.16 16.11 -26.88
CA GLU A 191 29.26 17.24 -27.16
C GLU A 191 30.03 18.55 -27.26
N ARG A 192 30.87 18.83 -26.25
CA ARG A 192 31.61 20.09 -26.19
C ARG A 192 32.60 20.22 -27.34
N GLN A 193 33.30 19.15 -27.69
CA GLN A 193 34.21 19.11 -28.84
C GLN A 193 33.46 19.39 -30.16
N ILE A 194 32.25 18.85 -30.33
CA ILE A 194 31.43 19.07 -31.53
C ILE A 194 30.86 20.49 -31.58
N VAL A 195 30.37 21.03 -30.46
CA VAL A 195 29.92 22.44 -30.38
C VAL A 195 31.06 23.42 -30.68
N GLU A 196 32.25 23.17 -30.13
CA GLU A 196 33.43 24.00 -30.36
C GLU A 196 33.92 23.88 -31.82
N ALA A 197 33.83 22.68 -32.42
CA ALA A 197 34.10 22.45 -33.83
C ALA A 197 33.12 23.20 -34.76
N LEU A 198 31.81 23.17 -34.47
CA LEU A 198 30.78 23.89 -35.24
C LEU A 198 30.97 25.41 -35.17
N ARG A 199 31.29 25.96 -34.00
CA ARG A 199 31.64 27.40 -33.84
C ARG A 199 32.87 27.78 -34.66
N ASN A 200 33.87 26.90 -34.70
CA ASN A 200 35.06 27.05 -35.53
C ASN A 200 34.82 26.71 -37.02
N LYS A 201 33.56 26.52 -37.43
CA LYS A 201 33.11 26.23 -38.81
C LYS A 201 33.65 24.92 -39.40
N THR A 202 33.94 23.94 -38.54
CA THR A 202 34.42 22.61 -38.93
C THR A 202 33.31 21.56 -38.75
N LEU A 203 33.01 20.83 -39.84
CA LEU A 203 31.88 19.89 -39.90
C LEU A 203 32.28 18.44 -39.58
N GLU A 204 33.56 18.09 -39.67
CA GLU A 204 34.02 16.69 -39.59
C GLU A 204 33.64 15.98 -38.26
N PRO A 205 33.77 16.61 -37.07
CA PRO A 205 33.37 15.96 -35.82
C PRO A 205 31.85 15.72 -35.74
N ALA A 206 31.05 16.68 -36.23
CA ALA A 206 29.59 16.56 -36.27
C ALA A 206 29.13 15.47 -37.24
N LEU A 207 29.75 15.39 -38.43
CA LEU A 207 29.47 14.34 -39.42
C LEU A 207 29.89 12.95 -38.91
N LYS A 208 31.05 12.83 -38.26
CA LYS A 208 31.50 11.58 -37.62
C LYS A 208 30.57 11.13 -36.50
N TRP A 209 30.03 12.06 -35.71
CA TRP A 209 29.02 11.74 -34.70
C TRP A 209 27.70 11.30 -35.34
N CYS A 210 27.24 12.00 -36.38
CA CYS A 210 25.99 11.69 -37.06
C CYS A 210 25.98 10.31 -37.73
N SER A 211 27.08 9.86 -38.32
CA SER A 211 27.13 8.54 -38.99
C SER A 211 26.88 7.37 -38.03
N ILE A 212 27.15 7.56 -36.72
CA ILE A 212 26.89 6.61 -35.64
C ILE A 212 25.53 6.88 -34.98
N ASN A 213 25.27 8.12 -34.58
CA ASN A 213 24.21 8.46 -33.61
C ASN A 213 22.94 9.11 -34.21
N ALA A 214 22.96 9.50 -35.49
CA ALA A 214 21.90 10.33 -36.07
C ALA A 214 21.74 10.21 -37.60
N ARG A 215 22.21 9.11 -38.22
CA ARG A 215 22.15 8.91 -39.68
C ARG A 215 20.71 8.98 -40.19
N GLY A 216 20.52 9.62 -41.34
CA GLY A 216 19.19 9.83 -41.95
C GLY A 216 18.30 10.89 -41.27
N SER A 217 18.71 11.48 -40.13
CA SER A 217 17.90 12.51 -39.47
C SER A 217 18.05 13.90 -40.12
N TRP A 218 17.08 14.79 -39.87
CA TRP A 218 17.08 16.20 -40.27
C TRP A 218 18.38 16.97 -39.96
N PHE A 219 19.07 16.62 -38.86
CA PHE A 219 20.37 17.20 -38.53
C PHE A 219 21.51 16.67 -39.42
N HIS A 220 21.49 15.38 -39.76
CA HIS A 220 22.44 14.79 -40.72
C HIS A 220 22.27 15.40 -42.13
N PHE A 221 21.02 15.60 -42.57
CA PHE A 221 20.70 16.36 -43.79
C PHE A 221 21.31 17.77 -43.76
N ASN A 222 21.03 18.55 -42.70
CA ASN A 222 21.52 19.93 -42.60
C ASN A 222 23.06 20.04 -42.56
N LEU A 223 23.78 19.04 -42.03
CA LEU A 223 25.25 19.01 -42.08
C LEU A 223 25.81 18.75 -43.48
N GLU A 224 25.28 17.76 -44.22
CA GLU A 224 25.72 17.50 -45.61
C GLU A 224 25.30 18.65 -46.55
N CYS A 225 24.16 19.30 -46.30
CA CYS A 225 23.80 20.57 -46.94
C CYS A 225 24.81 21.69 -46.63
N GLN A 226 25.23 21.86 -45.37
CA GLN A 226 26.24 22.89 -45.03
C GLN A 226 27.59 22.58 -45.68
N LYS A 227 28.02 21.32 -45.69
CA LYS A 227 29.24 20.85 -46.37
C LYS A 227 29.22 21.18 -47.87
N TYR A 228 28.09 20.96 -48.54
CA TYR A 228 27.88 21.39 -49.92
C TYR A 228 27.94 22.93 -50.09
N ILE A 229 27.29 23.68 -49.20
CA ILE A 229 27.32 25.16 -49.20
C ILE A 229 28.75 25.70 -49.01
N GLU A 230 29.56 25.12 -48.12
CA GLU A 230 30.94 25.55 -47.92
C GLU A 230 31.86 25.15 -49.09
N LEU A 231 31.64 23.99 -49.74
CA LEU A 231 32.33 23.63 -50.98
C LEU A 231 32.03 24.63 -52.12
N VAL A 232 30.79 25.14 -52.21
CA VAL A 232 30.42 26.25 -53.11
C VAL A 232 31.09 27.56 -52.67
N ARG A 233 31.09 27.89 -51.37
CA ARG A 233 31.69 29.13 -50.82
C ARG A 233 33.20 29.21 -51.09
N HIS A 234 33.91 28.09 -50.98
CA HIS A 234 35.33 28.01 -51.29
C HIS A 234 35.66 27.88 -52.78
N ASN A 235 34.64 27.82 -53.66
CA ASN A 235 34.79 27.61 -55.11
C ASN A 235 35.69 26.40 -55.43
N ALA A 236 35.44 25.29 -54.73
CA ALA A 236 36.15 24.02 -54.95
C ALA A 236 35.85 23.43 -56.35
N ASP A 237 36.61 22.41 -56.75
CA ASP A 237 36.45 21.75 -58.05
C ASP A 237 34.99 21.38 -58.33
N LYS A 238 34.43 21.92 -59.42
CA LYS A 238 33.02 21.73 -59.78
C LYS A 238 32.62 20.25 -59.87
N THR A 239 33.57 19.38 -60.22
CA THR A 239 33.40 17.92 -60.25
C THR A 239 33.19 17.30 -58.86
N LEU A 240 33.83 17.84 -57.81
CA LEU A 240 33.59 17.44 -56.42
C LEU A 240 32.24 17.96 -55.92
N VAL A 241 31.91 19.23 -56.22
CA VAL A 241 30.61 19.81 -55.84
C VAL A 241 29.44 19.05 -56.47
N ILE A 242 29.55 18.65 -57.74
CA ILE A 242 28.56 17.81 -58.43
C ILE A 242 28.48 16.41 -57.83
N LYS A 243 29.60 15.80 -57.39
CA LYS A 243 29.57 14.51 -56.68
C LYS A 243 28.86 14.61 -55.33
N CYS A 244 29.10 15.67 -54.56
CA CYS A 244 28.40 15.92 -53.30
C CYS A 244 26.90 16.20 -53.53
N ALA A 245 26.54 16.97 -54.56
CA ALA A 245 25.15 17.22 -54.95
C ALA A 245 24.40 15.91 -55.27
N LYS A 246 25.04 15.01 -56.04
CA LYS A 246 24.49 13.69 -56.35
C LYS A 246 24.27 12.84 -55.11
N LYS A 247 25.29 12.69 -54.25
CA LYS A 247 25.16 11.96 -52.99
C LYS A 247 24.05 12.52 -52.09
N LEU A 248 23.91 13.84 -52.03
CA LEU A 248 22.88 14.51 -51.23
C LEU A 248 21.46 14.22 -51.76
N ALA A 249 21.27 14.18 -53.08
CA ALA A 249 20.01 13.74 -53.68
C ALA A 249 19.77 12.23 -53.42
N GLU A 250 20.76 11.38 -53.72
CA GLU A 250 20.70 9.92 -53.57
C GLU A 250 20.39 9.44 -52.13
N GLU A 251 20.78 10.20 -51.10
CA GLU A 251 20.53 9.84 -49.69
C GLU A 251 19.26 10.47 -49.08
N PHE A 252 18.62 11.46 -49.71
CA PHE A 252 17.57 12.27 -49.06
C PHE A 252 16.37 12.68 -49.93
N TRP A 253 16.33 12.37 -51.24
CA TRP A 253 15.27 12.85 -52.14
C TRP A 253 13.85 12.59 -51.59
N ASP A 254 13.57 11.33 -51.24
CA ASP A 254 12.26 10.87 -50.77
C ASP A 254 11.79 11.48 -49.43
N SER A 255 12.65 12.22 -48.73
CA SER A 255 12.35 12.82 -47.41
C SER A 255 12.35 14.34 -47.40
N TYR A 256 13.16 14.99 -48.25
CA TYR A 256 13.46 16.43 -48.17
C TYR A 256 13.53 17.11 -49.56
N GLU A 257 12.68 16.71 -50.51
CA GLU A 257 12.67 17.23 -51.90
C GLU A 257 12.61 18.76 -51.98
N ASP A 258 11.69 19.43 -51.26
CA ASP A 258 11.54 20.90 -51.30
C ASP A 258 12.82 21.64 -50.86
N ASP A 259 13.48 21.17 -49.80
CA ASP A 259 14.74 21.74 -49.31
C ASP A 259 15.91 21.45 -50.27
N LEU A 260 15.93 20.26 -50.89
CA LEU A 260 16.91 19.91 -51.93
C LEU A 260 16.75 20.83 -53.16
N LEU A 261 15.53 21.05 -53.63
CA LEU A 261 15.22 21.99 -54.71
C LEU A 261 15.58 23.43 -54.36
N HIS A 262 15.58 23.81 -53.07
CA HIS A 262 16.06 25.11 -52.61
C HIS A 262 17.59 25.20 -52.52
N ILE A 263 18.30 24.11 -52.20
CA ILE A 263 19.74 24.12 -51.90
C ILE A 263 20.60 23.78 -53.14
N LEU A 264 20.21 22.78 -53.93
CA LEU A 264 20.97 22.32 -55.11
C LEU A 264 21.21 23.40 -56.21
N PRO A 265 20.35 24.41 -56.41
CA PRO A 265 20.65 25.51 -57.33
C PRO A 265 21.77 26.45 -56.86
N ALA A 266 22.21 26.39 -55.60
CA ALA A 266 23.22 27.31 -55.06
C ALA A 266 24.58 27.21 -55.78
N LEU A 267 24.92 26.07 -56.41
CA LEU A 267 26.08 25.94 -57.30
C LEU A 267 25.98 26.79 -58.57
N ALA A 268 24.76 26.99 -59.12
CA ALA A 268 24.57 27.78 -60.33
C ALA A 268 24.63 29.29 -60.07
N PHE A 269 24.15 29.73 -58.90
CA PHE A 269 24.14 31.13 -58.49
C PHE A 269 25.43 31.55 -57.76
N GLY A 270 26.02 30.66 -56.96
CA GLY A 270 27.28 30.86 -56.25
C GLY A 270 27.18 31.81 -55.04
N CYS A 271 28.30 32.03 -54.37
CA CYS A 271 28.39 32.87 -53.17
C CYS A 271 28.44 34.39 -53.45
N LYS A 272 28.19 34.84 -54.68
CA LYS A 272 28.11 36.26 -55.09
C LYS A 272 26.73 36.66 -55.62
N THR A 273 25.67 35.97 -55.20
CA THR A 273 24.31 36.20 -55.70
C THR A 273 23.61 37.37 -54.99
N GLU A 274 22.99 38.27 -55.75
CA GLU A 274 22.14 39.34 -55.18
C GLU A 274 20.73 38.85 -54.79
N VAL A 275 20.32 37.67 -55.27
CA VAL A 275 19.04 37.03 -54.95
C VAL A 275 18.99 36.66 -53.46
N HIS A 276 18.23 37.46 -52.70
CA HIS A 276 18.04 37.37 -51.26
C HIS A 276 17.75 35.94 -50.73
N ARG A 277 17.01 35.12 -51.50
CA ARG A 277 16.73 33.70 -51.17
C ARG A 277 18.01 32.86 -51.02
N TYR A 278 18.95 32.97 -51.96
CA TYR A 278 20.22 32.23 -51.92
C TYR A 278 21.24 32.88 -50.99
N LYS A 279 21.19 34.21 -50.81
CA LYS A 279 22.04 34.92 -49.84
C LYS A 279 21.88 34.32 -48.42
N LYS A 280 20.64 34.05 -48.00
CA LYS A 280 20.32 33.39 -46.72
C LYS A 280 20.91 31.99 -46.52
N LEU A 281 21.33 31.30 -47.59
CA LEU A 281 22.04 30.02 -47.45
C LEU A 281 23.51 30.20 -47.07
N PHE A 282 24.10 31.38 -47.30
CA PHE A 282 25.50 31.67 -46.99
C PHE A 282 25.69 32.49 -45.70
N ASP A 283 24.63 33.02 -45.09
CA ASP A 283 24.67 33.80 -43.86
C ASP A 283 25.22 32.99 -42.66
N ALA A 284 25.75 33.69 -41.66
CA ALA A 284 26.45 33.08 -40.52
C ALA A 284 25.51 32.29 -39.59
N ASP A 285 24.26 32.77 -39.46
CA ASP A 285 23.20 32.30 -38.57
C ASP A 285 22.90 30.78 -38.73
N ARG A 286 23.20 30.20 -39.90
CA ARG A 286 23.11 28.75 -40.13
C ARG A 286 24.01 27.94 -39.18
N TRP A 287 25.14 28.48 -38.74
CA TRP A 287 26.03 27.80 -37.78
C TRP A 287 25.45 27.79 -36.37
N ASP A 288 24.77 28.85 -35.93
CA ASP A 288 24.06 28.91 -34.65
C ASP A 288 22.81 27.99 -34.66
N LEU A 289 22.13 27.90 -35.82
CA LEU A 289 21.08 26.91 -36.04
C LEU A 289 21.62 25.47 -35.96
N LEU A 290 22.77 25.18 -36.58
CA LEU A 290 23.42 23.87 -36.50
C LEU A 290 23.86 23.52 -35.07
N GLU A 291 24.41 24.46 -34.30
CA GLU A 291 24.71 24.27 -32.87
C GLU A 291 23.44 23.94 -32.07
N THR A 292 22.33 24.64 -32.36
CA THR A 292 21.04 24.45 -31.68
C THR A 292 20.40 23.09 -32.02
N LEU A 293 20.39 22.73 -33.31
CA LEU A 293 19.93 21.42 -33.78
C LEU A 293 20.80 20.27 -33.22
N PHE A 294 22.12 20.46 -33.16
CA PHE A 294 23.03 19.48 -32.56
C PHE A 294 22.70 19.26 -31.08
N LYS A 295 22.63 20.32 -30.27
CA LYS A 295 22.29 20.22 -28.84
C LYS A 295 20.96 19.52 -28.60
N HIS A 296 19.94 19.84 -29.41
CA HIS A 296 18.64 19.18 -29.33
C HIS A 296 18.74 17.69 -29.67
N LYS A 297 19.37 17.33 -30.80
CA LYS A 297 19.53 15.93 -31.23
C LYS A 297 20.40 15.12 -30.26
N PHE A 298 21.48 15.69 -29.73
CA PHE A 298 22.32 15.11 -28.68
C PHE A 298 21.49 14.81 -27.42
N ASN A 299 20.67 15.75 -26.96
CA ASN A 299 19.83 15.55 -25.77
C ASN A 299 18.76 14.47 -25.97
N LEU A 300 18.23 14.32 -27.19
CA LEU A 300 17.34 13.20 -27.55
C LEU A 300 18.10 11.86 -27.53
N THR A 301 19.25 11.77 -28.22
CA THR A 301 20.08 10.54 -28.30
C THR A 301 20.49 10.03 -26.92
N HIS A 302 20.90 10.93 -26.02
CA HIS A 302 21.30 10.57 -24.64
C HIS A 302 20.14 10.64 -23.62
N LYS A 303 18.89 10.78 -24.07
CA LYS A 303 17.66 10.83 -23.24
C LYS A 303 17.65 11.90 -22.12
N PHE A 304 18.47 12.95 -22.25
CA PHE A 304 18.51 14.06 -21.28
C PHE A 304 17.21 14.90 -21.28
N THR A 305 16.38 14.79 -22.33
CA THR A 305 15.12 15.51 -22.53
C THR A 305 13.91 15.01 -21.74
N GLN A 306 13.95 13.83 -21.10
CA GLN A 306 12.76 13.32 -20.41
C GLN A 306 12.38 14.16 -19.18
N ILE A 307 11.31 14.94 -19.36
CA ILE A 307 10.34 15.48 -18.39
C ILE A 307 10.97 16.39 -17.30
N SER A 308 10.12 17.26 -16.74
CA SER A 308 10.41 18.24 -15.67
C SER A 308 11.47 17.71 -14.70
N SER A 309 12.55 18.48 -14.49
CA SER A 309 13.72 18.01 -13.71
C SER A 309 13.27 17.39 -12.39
N SER A 310 13.82 16.22 -12.03
CA SER A 310 13.46 15.55 -10.77
C SER A 310 13.70 16.45 -9.55
N LEU A 311 14.66 17.37 -9.64
CA LEU A 311 14.88 18.43 -8.66
C LEU A 311 13.72 19.43 -8.58
N TRP A 312 13.15 19.83 -9.73
CA TRP A 312 11.99 20.72 -9.75
C TRP A 312 10.76 20.05 -9.13
N ILE A 313 10.43 18.82 -9.55
CA ILE A 313 9.28 18.07 -8.98
C ILE A 313 9.47 17.86 -7.46
N LEU A 314 10.69 17.51 -7.03
CA LEU A 314 11.02 17.35 -5.61
C LEU A 314 10.95 18.66 -4.83
N MET A 315 11.36 19.78 -5.44
CA MET A 315 11.27 21.13 -4.84
C MET A 315 9.82 21.61 -4.76
N GLU A 316 9.01 21.37 -5.80
CA GLU A 316 7.60 21.71 -5.87
C GLU A 316 6.81 20.90 -4.83
N ALA A 317 6.98 19.58 -4.80
CA ALA A 317 6.41 18.72 -3.75
C ALA A 317 6.91 19.09 -2.34
N GLY A 318 8.17 19.50 -2.19
CA GLY A 318 8.72 19.99 -0.92
C GLY A 318 8.13 21.32 -0.46
N MET A 319 7.92 22.28 -1.37
CA MET A 319 7.26 23.55 -1.07
C MET A 319 5.75 23.37 -0.84
N ILE A 320 5.12 22.39 -1.49
CA ILE A 320 3.75 21.98 -1.17
C ILE A 320 3.71 21.37 0.22
N ALA A 321 4.61 20.46 0.60
CA ALA A 321 4.67 19.87 1.94
C ALA A 321 5.03 20.86 3.06
N LEU A 322 5.67 22.00 2.74
CA LEU A 322 5.89 23.13 3.64
C LEU A 322 4.65 24.04 3.81
N LYS A 323 3.53 23.69 3.16
CA LYS A 323 2.17 24.19 3.39
C LYS A 323 1.29 22.99 3.83
N VAL A 324 0.47 23.05 4.88
CA VAL A 324 0.01 24.17 5.69
C VAL A 324 0.01 23.69 7.15
N PRO A 325 0.51 24.47 8.13
CA PRO A 325 0.14 24.23 9.52
C PRO A 325 -1.36 24.53 9.66
N TYR A 326 -2.17 23.49 9.84
CA TYR A 326 -3.62 23.66 10.03
C TYR A 326 -3.86 24.63 11.19
N PRO A 327 -4.62 25.72 10.99
CA PRO A 327 -5.26 26.39 12.12
C PRO A 327 -6.29 25.42 12.69
N TYR A 328 -6.05 24.95 13.90
CA TYR A 328 -7.10 24.37 14.73
C TYR A 328 -7.90 25.53 15.33
N ASP A 329 -9.14 25.67 14.87
CA ASP A 329 -10.23 26.37 15.58
C ASP A 329 -11.08 25.33 16.35
#